data_AF-A0A4R4IKQ4-F1
#
_entry.id   AF-A0A4R4IKQ4-F1
#
_cell.length_a   1.000
_cell.length_b   1.000
_cell.length_c   1.000
_cell.angle_alpha   90.00
_cell.angle_beta   90.00
_cell.angle_gamma   90.00
#
_symmetry.space_group_name_H-M   'P 1'
#
loop_
_entity.id
_entity.type
_entity.pdbx_description
1 polymer ?
#
loop_
_entity_poly.entity_id
_entity_poly.type
_entity_poly.pdbx_seq_one_letter_code
_entity_poly.pdbx_strand_id
1 'polypeptide(L)'
;MNYDPNLTLCMRSAEHVVRLTFAQWEYRQVVDVIVTANIRGLDVINQSVENLYDSLPTIPFFNDDIGEDDEMAVFHVGALECTDEGLEGVGWLNEMLIKAEIISITSEVKS
;
A
#
# COMPACT_ATOMS: atom_id res chain seq x y z
N MET A 1 -20.83 -9.34 -6.38
CA MET A 1 -21.10 -10.49 -5.49
C MET A 1 -20.71 -10.03 -4.09
N ASN A 2 -21.63 -10.06 -3.12
CA ASN A 2 -21.36 -9.55 -1.77
C ASN A 2 -20.68 -10.68 -0.98
N TYR A 3 -19.35 -10.74 -1.02
CA TYR A 3 -18.57 -11.82 -0.41
C TYR A 3 -18.07 -11.34 0.94
N ASP A 4 -18.69 -11.82 2.02
CA ASP A 4 -18.14 -11.66 3.38
C ASP A 4 -17.03 -12.70 3.57
N PRO A 5 -15.75 -12.29 3.64
CA PRO A 5 -14.61 -13.20 3.79
C PRO A 5 -14.71 -14.06 5.05
N ASN A 6 -15.44 -13.60 6.08
CA ASN A 6 -15.67 -14.35 7.31
C ASN A 6 -16.60 -15.56 7.10
N LEU A 7 -17.35 -15.63 6.00
CA LEU A 7 -18.37 -16.65 5.75
C LEU A 7 -17.91 -17.79 4.84
N THR A 8 -16.84 -17.60 4.09
CA THR A 8 -16.50 -18.49 2.95
C THR A 8 -15.06 -19.00 2.95
N LEU A 9 -14.15 -18.38 3.70
CA LEU A 9 -12.72 -18.71 3.71
C LEU A 9 -12.18 -19.07 5.11
N CYS A 10 -13.05 -19.44 6.06
CA CYS A 10 -12.63 -19.90 7.38
C CYS A 10 -11.50 -20.95 7.28
N MET A 11 -10.30 -20.55 7.69
CA MET A 11 -9.02 -21.31 7.71
C MET A 11 -8.21 -21.41 6.41
N ARG A 12 -8.53 -20.68 5.33
CA ARG A 12 -7.71 -20.67 4.10
C ARG A 12 -7.26 -19.26 3.73
N SER A 13 -6.00 -19.13 3.30
CA SER A 13 -5.50 -17.89 2.71
C SER A 13 -6.22 -17.61 1.39
N ALA A 14 -6.48 -16.34 1.14
CA ALA A 14 -6.94 -15.84 -0.14
C ALA A 14 -6.02 -14.75 -0.63
N GLU A 15 -5.91 -14.66 -1.95
CA GLU A 15 -5.25 -13.58 -2.66
C GLU A 15 -6.26 -12.45 -2.84
N HIS A 16 -5.98 -11.29 -2.28
CA HIS A 16 -6.79 -10.09 -2.40
C HIS A 16 -6.06 -9.10 -3.30
N VAL A 17 -6.74 -8.58 -4.31
CA VAL A 17 -6.22 -7.47 -5.12
C VAL A 17 -6.87 -6.19 -4.63
N VAL A 18 -6.05 -5.29 -4.10
CA VAL A 18 -6.47 -3.98 -3.58
C VAL A 18 -6.05 -2.90 -4.55
N ARG A 19 -7.02 -2.10 -5.00
CA ARG A 19 -6.76 -0.89 -5.78
C ARG A 19 -6.63 0.29 -4.84
N LEU A 20 -5.44 0.88 -4.81
CA LEU A 20 -5.12 2.10 -4.10
C LEU A 20 -5.09 3.27 -5.09
N THR A 21 -5.75 4.37 -4.75
CA THR A 21 -5.70 5.62 -5.51
C THR A 21 -5.12 6.72 -4.65
N PHE A 22 -3.98 7.24 -5.08
CA PHE A 22 -3.28 8.34 -4.44
C PHE A 22 -3.51 9.63 -5.22
N ALA A 23 -3.47 10.76 -4.51
CA ALA A 23 -3.66 12.07 -5.07
C ALA A 23 -2.83 13.13 -4.35
N GLN A 24 -2.25 14.03 -5.14
CA GLN A 24 -1.66 15.27 -4.65
C GLN A 24 -1.96 16.37 -5.66
N TRP A 25 -2.64 17.42 -5.20
CA TRP A 25 -3.22 18.46 -6.06
C TRP A 25 -4.08 17.86 -7.20
N GLU A 26 -3.73 18.11 -8.46
CA GLU A 26 -4.41 17.54 -9.64
C GLU A 26 -3.89 16.16 -10.06
N TYR A 27 -2.73 15.74 -9.56
CA TYR A 27 -2.09 14.49 -9.94
C TYR A 27 -2.76 13.29 -9.28
N ARG A 28 -2.81 12.17 -10.00
CA ARG A 28 -3.41 10.91 -9.53
C ARG A 28 -2.50 9.73 -9.89
N GLN A 29 -2.44 8.76 -8.99
CA GLN A 29 -1.80 7.47 -9.25
C GLN A 29 -2.70 6.35 -8.77
N VAL A 30 -2.85 5.31 -9.59
CA VAL A 30 -3.58 4.09 -9.25
C VAL A 30 -2.58 2.94 -9.21
N VAL A 31 -2.61 2.17 -8.14
CA VAL A 31 -1.75 1.00 -7.96
C VAL A 31 -2.61 -0.17 -7.48
N ASP A 32 -2.47 -1.31 -8.14
CA ASP A 32 -3.10 -2.56 -7.70
C ASP A 32 -2.05 -3.37 -6.91
N VAL A 33 -2.32 -3.63 -5.64
CA VAL A 33 -1.44 -4.36 -4.71
C VAL A 33 -2.08 -5.70 -4.37
N ILE A 34 -1.26 -6.74 -4.36
CA ILE A 34 -1.68 -8.10 -4.00
C ILE A 34 -1.36 -8.35 -2.52
N VAL A 35 -2.36 -8.80 -1.77
CA VAL A 35 -2.22 -9.22 -0.37
C VAL A 35 -2.72 -10.64 -0.23
N THR A 36 -1.84 -11.56 0.18
CA THR A 36 -2.21 -12.96 0.44
C THR A 36 -2.32 -13.17 1.94
N ALA A 37 -3.55 -13.16 2.46
CA ALA A 37 -3.78 -13.25 3.90
C ALA A 37 -5.20 -13.75 4.24
N ASN A 38 -5.34 -14.31 5.44
CA ASN A 38 -6.62 -14.63 6.07
C ASN A 38 -6.91 -13.61 7.18
N ILE A 39 -7.08 -12.35 6.79
CA ILE A 39 -7.34 -11.20 7.68
C ILE A 39 -8.59 -10.46 7.24
N ARG A 40 -9.08 -9.52 8.05
CA ARG A 40 -10.32 -8.78 7.75
C ARG A 40 -10.10 -7.84 6.56
N GLY A 41 -11.17 -7.49 5.85
CA GLY A 41 -11.06 -6.63 4.66
C GLY A 41 -10.39 -5.27 4.93
N LEU A 42 -10.60 -4.66 6.10
CA LEU A 42 -9.90 -3.43 6.46
C LEU A 42 -8.40 -3.67 6.70
N ASP A 43 -8.06 -4.78 7.36
CA ASP A 43 -6.66 -5.17 7.60
C ASP A 43 -5.95 -5.49 6.27
N VAL A 44 -6.65 -6.08 5.29
CA VAL A 44 -6.14 -6.26 3.92
C VAL A 44 -5.79 -4.93 3.27
N ILE A 45 -6.64 -3.91 3.43
CA ILE A 45 -6.38 -2.57 2.89
C ILE A 45 -5.15 -1.96 3.58
N ASN A 46 -5.08 -1.98 4.91
CA ASN A 46 -3.94 -1.42 5.65
C ASN A 46 -2.63 -2.11 5.24
N GLN A 47 -2.62 -3.45 5.20
CA GLN A 47 -1.47 -4.23 4.76
C GLN A 47 -1.05 -3.90 3.32
N SER A 48 -2.01 -3.59 2.43
CA SER A 48 -1.69 -3.23 1.05
C SER A 48 -0.93 -1.90 0.94
N VAL A 49 -1.18 -0.95 1.84
CA VAL A 49 -0.44 0.32 1.88
C VAL A 49 0.96 0.10 2.45
N GLU A 50 1.08 -0.69 3.53
CA GLU A 50 2.37 -1.10 4.09
C GLU A 50 3.24 -1.81 3.04
N ASN A 51 2.69 -2.82 2.37
CA ASN A 51 3.39 -3.56 1.33
C ASN A 51 3.83 -2.65 0.17
N LEU A 52 3.02 -1.65 -0.19
CA LEU A 52 3.39 -0.69 -1.22
C LEU A 52 4.55 0.17 -0.74
N TYR A 53 4.47 0.71 0.48
CA TYR A 53 5.53 1.54 1.07
C TYR A 53 6.87 0.80 1.12
N ASP A 54 6.87 -0.44 1.63
CA ASP A 54 8.07 -1.28 1.72
C ASP A 54 8.70 -1.61 0.36
N SER A 55 7.93 -1.48 -0.72
CA SER A 55 8.38 -1.72 -2.10
C SER A 55 8.86 -0.47 -2.83
N LEU A 56 8.75 0.71 -2.22
CA LEU A 56 9.11 1.96 -2.86
C LEU A 56 10.63 2.05 -3.07
N PRO A 57 11.08 2.66 -4.18
CA PRO A 57 12.48 3.03 -4.32
C PRO A 57 12.86 4.05 -3.24
N THR A 58 14.11 4.02 -2.81
CA THR A 58 14.69 4.99 -1.89
C THR A 58 15.77 5.84 -2.56
N ILE A 59 16.00 7.03 -2.03
CA ILE A 59 17.13 7.88 -2.39
C ILE A 59 17.95 8.23 -1.14
N PRO A 60 19.29 8.23 -1.23
CA PRO A 60 20.14 8.55 -0.08
C PRO A 60 20.15 10.06 0.21
N PHE A 61 20.29 10.41 1.48
CA PHE A 61 20.55 11.77 1.93
C PHE A 61 21.41 11.76 3.20
N PHE A 62 21.99 12.91 3.54
CA PHE A 62 22.68 13.08 4.81
C PHE A 62 21.69 13.57 5.87
N ASN A 63 21.49 12.79 6.93
CA ASN A 63 20.58 13.11 8.01
C ASN A 63 21.31 13.90 9.11
N ASP A 64 21.14 15.22 9.10
CA ASP A 64 21.78 16.14 10.04
C ASP A 64 21.41 15.87 11.52
N ASP A 65 20.24 15.26 11.78
CA ASP A 65 19.75 15.00 13.14
C ASP A 65 20.53 13.86 13.84
N ILE A 66 20.98 12.88 13.05
CA ILE A 66 21.76 11.73 13.55
C ILE A 66 23.23 11.79 13.12
N GLY A 67 23.58 12.65 12.17
CA GLY A 67 24.94 12.83 11.65
C GLY A 67 25.45 11.69 10.78
N GLU A 68 24.55 10.95 10.13
CA GLU A 68 24.85 9.78 9.30
C GLU A 68 24.05 9.82 7.98
N ASP A 69 24.47 9.04 6.98
CA ASP A 69 23.71 8.87 5.74
C ASP A 69 22.48 7.98 6.00
N ASP A 70 21.34 8.36 5.42
CA ASP A 70 20.05 7.69 5.57
C ASP A 70 19.31 7.67 4.21
N GLU A 71 18.14 7.02 4.16
CA GLU A 71 17.37 6.82 2.95
C GLU A 71 15.91 7.30 3.10
N MET A 72 15.40 8.02 2.09
CA MET A 72 13.99 8.44 2.03
C MET A 72 13.25 7.71 0.92
N ALA A 73 12.02 7.29 1.19
CA ALA A 73 11.17 6.65 0.19
C ALA A 73 10.71 7.66 -0.88
N VAL A 74 10.57 7.19 -2.12
CA VAL A 74 10.11 7.98 -3.26
C VAL A 74 8.86 7.35 -3.86
N PHE A 75 7.81 8.13 -4.03
CA PHE A 75 6.58 7.73 -4.70
C PHE A 75 6.20 8.72 -5.79
N HIS A 76 5.66 8.21 -6.89
CA HIS A 76 5.23 9.05 -8.00
C HIS A 76 3.71 9.13 -8.03
N VAL A 77 3.17 10.34 -7.88
CA VAL A 77 1.77 10.62 -8.13
C VAL A 77 1.64 11.20 -9.53
N GLY A 78 1.38 10.35 -10.53
CA GLY A 78 1.38 10.77 -11.93
C GLY A 78 2.79 11.21 -12.37
N ALA A 79 2.96 12.50 -12.69
CA ALA A 79 4.27 13.08 -13.04
C ALA A 79 4.96 13.79 -11.86
N LEU A 80 4.30 13.85 -10.70
CA LEU A 80 4.85 14.46 -9.49
C LEU A 80 5.66 13.40 -8.72
N GLU A 81 6.93 13.71 -8.47
CA GLU A 81 7.77 12.96 -7.54
C GLU A 81 7.52 13.49 -6.13
N CYS A 82 7.29 12.57 -5.20
CA CYS A 82 7.03 12.84 -3.79
C CYS A 82 8.04 12.04 -2.96
N THR A 83 8.64 12.69 -1.98
CA THR A 83 9.65 12.12 -1.09
C THR A 83 9.14 12.11 0.34
N ASP A 84 9.44 11.05 1.09
CA ASP A 84 9.18 10.97 2.54
C ASP A 84 10.29 11.70 3.32
N GLU A 85 10.38 13.02 3.12
CA GLU A 85 11.43 13.85 3.74
C GLU A 85 11.33 13.87 5.27
N GLY A 86 10.14 13.62 5.81
CA GLY A 86 9.87 13.56 7.24
C GLY A 86 10.13 12.19 7.88
N LEU A 87 10.51 11.18 7.08
CA LEU A 87 10.66 9.79 7.52
C LEU A 87 9.41 9.27 8.28
N GLU A 88 8.22 9.68 7.86
CA GLU A 88 6.96 9.34 8.51
C GLU A 88 6.44 7.95 8.11
N GLY A 89 7.07 7.36 7.10
CA GLY A 89 6.81 6.02 6.63
C GLY A 89 5.45 5.88 5.96
N VAL A 90 4.75 4.81 6.35
CA VAL A 90 3.39 4.52 5.90
C VAL A 90 2.41 5.66 6.24
N GLY A 91 2.72 6.49 7.25
CA GLY A 91 1.95 7.69 7.59
C GLY A 91 1.89 8.68 6.42
N TRP A 92 3.05 9.06 5.89
CA TRP A 92 3.19 9.96 4.74
C TRP A 92 2.46 9.43 3.49
N LEU A 93 2.59 8.14 3.19
CA LEU A 93 1.91 7.54 2.04
C LEU A 93 0.38 7.58 2.18
N ASN A 94 -0.13 7.41 3.40
CA ASN A 94 -1.56 7.47 3.71
C ASN A 94 -2.15 8.87 3.55
N GLU A 95 -1.38 9.93 3.77
CA GLU A 95 -1.88 11.31 3.57
C GLU A 95 -2.29 11.57 2.12
N MET A 96 -1.64 10.89 1.17
CA MET A 96 -1.95 10.97 -0.25
C MET A 96 -3.07 10.00 -0.68
N LEU A 97 -3.46 9.03 0.15
CA LEU A 97 -4.44 8.00 -0.20
C LEU A 97 -5.87 8.56 -0.17
N ILE A 98 -6.55 8.60 -1.31
CA ILE A 98 -7.94 9.10 -1.41
C ILE A 98 -8.97 8.01 -1.65
N LYS A 99 -8.54 6.80 -2.02
CA LYS A 99 -9.42 5.66 -2.27
C LYS A 99 -8.69 4.34 -2.09
N ALA A 100 -9.31 3.39 -1.41
CA ALA A 100 -8.84 2.01 -1.32
C ALA A 100 -10.02 1.06 -1.50
N GLU A 101 -9.89 0.08 -2.39
CA GLU A 101 -10.96 -0.87 -2.72
C GLU A 101 -10.39 -2.26 -2.96
N ILE A 102 -10.96 -3.28 -2.32
CA ILE A 102 -10.70 -4.67 -2.71
C ILE A 102 -11.49 -4.95 -3.99
N ILE A 103 -10.79 -5.14 -5.10
CA ILE A 103 -11.40 -5.31 -6.43
C ILE A 103 -11.51 -6.77 -6.86
N SER A 104 -10.72 -7.66 -6.26
CA SER A 104 -10.78 -9.10 -6.50
C SER A 104 -10.34 -9.89 -5.26
N ILE A 105 -10.94 -11.06 -5.06
CA ILE A 105 -10.54 -12.04 -4.05
C ILE A 105 -10.53 -13.40 -4.72
N THR A 106 -9.39 -14.07 -4.71
CA THR A 106 -9.21 -15.41 -5.27
C THR A 106 -8.77 -16.36 -4.16
N SER A 107 -9.48 -17.47 -3.97
CA SER A 107 -9.04 -18.52 -3.05
C SER A 107 -7.84 -19.28 -3.62
N GLU A 108 -6.87 -19.65 -2.78
CA GLU A 108 -5.93 -20.73 -3.13
C GLU A 108 -6.68 -22.07 -3.17
N VAL A 109 -7.37 -22.35 -4.28
CA VAL A 109 -7.81 -23.70 -4.62
C VAL A 109 -7.22 -24.01 -5.98
N LYS A 110 -5.95 -24.45 -5.98
CA LYS A 110 -5.47 -25.31 -7.07
C LYS A 110 -6.13 -26.67 -6.87
N SER A 111 -7.12 -26.96 -7.72
CA SER A 111 -7.58 -28.33 -7.96
C SER A 111 -6.49 -29.16 -8.62
#